data_AF-A0A093CHS3-F1
#
_entry.id   AF-A0A093CHS3-F1
#
_cell.length_a   1.000
_cell.length_b   1.000
_cell.length_c   1.000
_cell.angle_alpha   90.00
_cell.angle_beta   90.00
_cell.angle_gamma   90.00
#
_symmetry.space_group_name_H-M   'P 1'
#
loop_
_entity.id
_entity.type
_entity.pdbx_description
1 polymer ?
#
loop_
_entity_poly.entity_id
_entity_poly.type
_entity_poly.pdbx_seq_one_letter_code
_entity_poly.pdbx_strand_id
1 'polypeptide(L)'
;QVERRHCLVSKAVEEVQKIIQQLTAEISYKATRFQAISNSGIHNENIKVLAPSQFLVTVPLRGLTGYRERQVRHWRYYTVHGAKLLSSVRDPEELHQWLEVEQFSKSLRQWHEKDVNIEGDLVPAKVLIVFRELVEKSIISCNLSSKVTVLESFSSLVRVAVETSESQVEVELVPAVEIPTCWPKKAQWPHCLKHWPSQEKVQCIKSLGFDLLARSNYHWQLCFSRAERILMEGLDEDGGCRMKCFRVLRQMKEDVWCAGNKPVITAYHLQ
;
A
#
# COMPACT_ATOMS: atom_id res chain seq x y z
N GLN A 1 -8.30 -17.61 -22.93
CA GLN A 1 -8.85 -17.55 -21.55
C GLN A 1 -8.16 -16.45 -20.71
N VAL A 2 -6.82 -16.35 -20.74
CA VAL A 2 -6.04 -15.31 -20.01
C VAL A 2 -6.42 -13.88 -20.42
N GLU A 3 -6.51 -13.61 -21.73
CA GLU A 3 -6.82 -12.27 -22.25
C GLU A 3 -8.22 -11.76 -21.85
N ARG A 4 -9.22 -12.65 -21.87
CA ARG A 4 -10.59 -12.31 -21.43
C ARG A 4 -10.62 -11.94 -19.94
N ARG A 5 -9.90 -12.69 -19.10
CA ARG A 5 -9.79 -12.39 -17.66
C ARG A 5 -9.05 -11.08 -17.43
N HIS A 6 -7.97 -10.82 -18.18
CA HIS A 6 -7.27 -9.55 -18.12
C HIS A 6 -8.21 -8.38 -18.44
N CYS A 7 -9.03 -8.49 -19.49
CA CYS A 7 -10.02 -7.47 -19.83
C CYS A 7 -11.04 -7.23 -18.70
N LEU A 8 -11.56 -8.29 -18.07
CA LEU A 8 -12.48 -8.18 -16.94
C LEU A 8 -11.83 -7.49 -15.73
N VAL A 9 -10.59 -7.87 -15.39
CA VAL A 9 -9.84 -7.24 -14.29
C VAL A 9 -9.56 -5.77 -14.61
N SER A 10 -9.17 -5.43 -15.84
CA SER A 10 -8.96 -4.03 -16.26
C SER A 10 -10.25 -3.21 -16.10
N LYS A 11 -11.40 -3.74 -16.54
CA LYS A 11 -12.70 -3.10 -16.37
C LYS A 11 -13.05 -2.88 -14.90
N ALA A 12 -12.87 -3.91 -14.06
CA ALA A 12 -13.09 -3.80 -12.62
C ALA A 12 -12.18 -2.74 -11.96
N VAL A 13 -10.91 -2.67 -12.36
CA VAL A 13 -9.96 -1.65 -11.89
C VAL A 13 -10.44 -0.24 -12.25
N GLU A 14 -10.91 -0.01 -13.48
CA GLU A 14 -11.44 1.30 -13.90
C GLU A 14 -12.68 1.72 -13.11
N GLU A 15 -13.59 0.79 -12.82
CA GLU A 15 -14.78 1.05 -12.01
C GLU A 15 -14.43 1.36 -10.54
N VAL A 16 -13.56 0.54 -9.94
CA VAL A 16 -13.05 0.77 -8.58
C VAL A 16 -12.35 2.11 -8.50
N GLN A 17 -11.50 2.44 -9.48
CA GLN A 17 -10.77 3.70 -9.53
C GLN A 17 -11.70 4.91 -9.44
N LYS A 18 -12.79 4.93 -10.21
CA LYS A 18 -13.78 6.03 -10.18
C LYS A 18 -14.43 6.18 -8.80
N ILE A 19 -14.82 5.05 -8.19
CA ILE A 19 -15.47 5.03 -6.88
C ILE A 19 -14.49 5.49 -5.79
N ILE A 20 -13.27 4.96 -5.77
CA ILE A 20 -12.26 5.30 -4.78
C ILE A 20 -11.76 6.75 -4.94
N GLN A 21 -11.76 7.29 -6.16
CA GLN A 21 -11.46 8.71 -6.36
C GLN A 21 -12.49 9.62 -5.72
N GLN A 22 -13.78 9.35 -5.96
CA GLN A 22 -14.85 10.11 -5.32
C GLN A 22 -14.73 10.01 -3.78
N LEU A 23 -14.50 8.80 -3.27
CA LEU A 23 -14.35 8.54 -1.85
C LEU A 23 -13.15 9.29 -1.24
N THR A 24 -11.97 9.20 -1.87
CA THR A 24 -10.75 9.84 -1.37
C THR A 24 -10.75 11.36 -1.53
N ALA A 25 -11.48 11.90 -2.52
CA ALA A 25 -11.72 13.33 -2.63
C ALA A 25 -12.52 13.86 -1.43
N GLU A 26 -13.60 13.17 -1.06
CA GLU A 26 -14.40 13.53 0.13
C GLU A 26 -13.60 13.38 1.42
N ILE A 27 -12.79 12.32 1.55
CA ILE A 27 -11.88 12.16 2.69
C ILE A 27 -10.87 13.31 2.75
N SER A 28 -10.28 13.70 1.62
CA SER A 28 -9.32 14.80 1.54
C SER A 28 -9.96 16.15 1.89
N TYR A 29 -11.24 16.34 1.58
CA TYR A 29 -12.00 17.52 1.97
C TYR A 29 -12.21 17.57 3.49
N LYS A 30 -12.58 16.44 4.11
CA LYS A 30 -12.78 16.33 5.57
C LYS A 30 -11.48 16.38 6.37
N ALA A 31 -10.40 15.81 5.83
CA ALA A 31 -9.11 15.70 6.49
C ALA A 31 -7.97 15.83 5.47
N THR A 32 -7.42 17.04 5.37
CA THR A 32 -6.41 17.41 4.37
C THR A 32 -5.09 16.63 4.47
N ARG A 33 -4.83 15.96 5.60
CA ARG A 33 -3.69 15.04 5.77
C ARG A 33 -3.76 13.78 4.90
N PHE A 34 -4.93 13.41 4.39
CA PHE A 34 -5.11 12.31 3.43
C PHE A 34 -5.31 12.88 2.03
N GLN A 35 -4.47 12.49 1.08
CA GLN A 35 -4.53 12.96 -0.29
C GLN A 35 -5.55 12.16 -1.11
N ALA A 36 -6.38 12.88 -1.87
CA ALA A 36 -7.19 12.28 -2.91
C ALA A 36 -6.30 11.65 -4.00
N ILE A 37 -6.62 10.44 -4.44
CA ILE A 37 -5.92 9.81 -5.56
C ILE A 37 -6.36 10.48 -6.87
N SER A 38 -5.43 10.70 -7.81
CA SER A 38 -5.71 11.36 -9.09
C SER A 38 -5.65 10.40 -10.28
N ASN A 39 -6.35 10.76 -11.38
CA ASN A 39 -6.34 10.04 -12.66
C ASN A 39 -5.11 10.34 -13.54
N SER A 40 -4.10 11.04 -13.02
CA SER A 40 -3.02 11.60 -13.85
C SER A 40 -1.99 10.54 -14.23
N GLY A 41 -2.27 9.74 -15.27
CA GLY A 41 -1.30 8.83 -15.88
C GLY A 41 -1.93 7.71 -16.72
N ILE A 42 -1.13 7.13 -17.62
CA ILE A 42 -1.49 5.92 -18.41
C ILE A 42 -1.64 4.69 -17.50
N HIS A 43 -1.04 4.74 -16.30
CA HIS A 43 -1.14 3.73 -15.25
C HIS A 43 -1.43 4.38 -13.91
N ASN A 44 -2.38 3.83 -13.16
CA ASN A 44 -2.71 4.31 -11.82
C ASN A 44 -1.70 3.75 -10.82
N GLU A 45 -0.75 4.58 -10.40
CA GLU A 45 0.35 4.17 -9.50
C GLU A 45 -0.15 3.74 -8.13
N ASN A 46 -1.35 4.18 -7.74
CA ASN A 46 -1.92 3.90 -6.45
C ASN A 46 -2.65 2.56 -6.38
N ILE A 47 -3.00 1.92 -7.50
CA ILE A 47 -3.78 0.67 -7.52
C ILE A 47 -2.88 -0.51 -7.91
N LYS A 48 -2.81 -1.52 -7.02
CA LYS A 48 -2.12 -2.80 -7.24
C LYS A 48 -3.13 -3.94 -7.23
N VAL A 49 -3.15 -4.72 -8.30
CA VAL A 49 -4.00 -5.93 -8.40
C VAL A 49 -3.34 -7.08 -7.64
N LEU A 50 -3.91 -7.50 -6.50
CA LEU A 50 -3.41 -8.63 -5.71
C LEU A 50 -3.95 -9.96 -6.24
N ALA A 51 -5.24 -10.00 -6.54
CA ALA A 51 -5.96 -11.08 -7.22
C ALA A 51 -7.11 -10.47 -8.05
N PRO A 52 -7.78 -11.22 -8.94
CA PRO A 52 -8.82 -10.68 -9.80
C PRO A 52 -9.97 -9.97 -9.08
N SER A 53 -10.28 -10.39 -7.86
CA SER A 53 -11.29 -9.79 -6.98
C SER A 53 -10.70 -9.10 -5.75
N GLN A 54 -9.38 -8.89 -5.69
CA GLN A 54 -8.70 -8.26 -4.55
C GLN A 54 -7.69 -7.22 -5.02
N PHE A 55 -7.93 -5.97 -4.68
CA PHE A 55 -7.08 -4.84 -5.03
C PHE A 55 -6.53 -4.16 -3.79
N LEU A 56 -5.34 -3.57 -3.92
CA LEU A 56 -4.76 -2.68 -2.93
C LEU A 56 -4.70 -1.29 -3.53
N VAL A 57 -5.17 -0.29 -2.78
CA VAL A 57 -5.09 1.11 -3.15
C VAL A 57 -4.32 1.88 -2.09
N THR A 58 -3.21 2.48 -2.48
CA THR A 58 -2.45 3.39 -1.60
C THR A 58 -3.09 4.77 -1.58
N VAL A 59 -3.23 5.35 -0.40
CA VAL A 59 -3.78 6.70 -0.20
C VAL A 59 -2.65 7.57 0.36
N PRO A 60 -2.07 8.46 -0.46
CA PRO A 60 -0.90 9.23 -0.03
C PRO A 60 -1.21 10.15 1.15
N LEU A 61 -0.24 10.31 2.04
CA LEU A 61 -0.32 11.19 3.20
C LEU A 61 0.39 12.51 2.92
N ARG A 62 -0.29 13.63 3.22
CA ARG A 62 0.27 14.98 3.03
C ARG A 62 0.94 15.50 4.28
N GLY A 63 1.94 16.34 4.10
CA GLY A 63 2.56 17.10 5.18
C GLY A 63 3.51 16.33 6.08
N LEU A 64 3.98 15.17 5.62
CA LEU A 64 5.12 14.44 6.16
C LEU A 64 6.23 14.48 5.11
N THR A 65 7.23 15.34 5.29
CA THR A 65 8.32 15.52 4.30
C THR A 65 9.69 15.49 4.96
N GLY A 66 10.75 15.49 4.15
CA GLY A 66 12.11 15.57 4.65
C GLY A 66 12.50 14.38 5.53
N TYR A 67 12.09 13.17 5.14
CA TYR A 67 12.39 11.93 5.84
C TYR A 67 13.90 11.82 6.12
N ARG A 68 14.25 11.55 7.37
CA ARG A 68 15.62 11.29 7.81
C ARG A 68 15.70 9.95 8.49
N GLU A 69 16.37 9.00 7.86
CA GLU A 69 16.64 7.69 8.45
C GLU A 69 17.63 7.85 9.62
N ARG A 70 17.10 7.97 10.84
CA ARG A 70 17.84 7.94 12.11
C ARG A 70 17.30 6.80 12.97
N GLN A 71 18.20 6.00 13.53
CA GLN A 71 17.89 5.10 14.65
C GLN A 71 18.43 5.75 15.91
N VAL A 72 17.58 6.46 16.65
CA VAL A 72 18.00 7.05 17.93
C VAL A 72 17.42 6.26 19.11
N ARG A 73 16.26 5.60 18.93
CA ARG A 73 15.55 4.95 20.05
C ARG A 73 15.44 3.43 19.91
N HIS A 74 15.47 2.77 21.07
CA HIS A 74 15.18 1.33 21.21
C HIS A 74 13.69 1.06 20.95
N TRP A 75 13.39 -0.14 20.43
CA TRP A 75 12.04 -0.62 20.12
C TRP A 75 11.05 -0.42 21.29
N ARG A 76 9.87 0.16 21.03
CA ARG A 76 8.81 0.35 22.04
C ARG A 76 7.49 -0.17 21.51
N TYR A 77 6.98 -1.23 22.12
CA TYR A 77 5.65 -1.73 21.80
C TYR A 77 4.63 -1.03 22.68
N TYR A 78 3.46 -0.71 22.13
CA TYR A 78 2.36 -0.12 22.89
C TYR A 78 1.06 -0.86 22.59
N THR A 79 0.05 -0.72 23.42
CA THR A 79 -1.33 -0.97 22.98
C THR A 79 -1.81 0.19 22.13
N VAL A 80 -2.89 0.00 21.36
CA VAL A 80 -3.55 1.11 20.62
C VAL A 80 -3.92 2.28 21.56
N HIS A 81 -4.12 1.99 22.85
CA HIS A 81 -4.48 2.93 23.90
C HIS A 81 -3.26 3.62 24.53
N GLY A 82 -2.03 3.28 24.13
CA GLY A 82 -0.80 3.92 24.60
C GLY A 82 -0.10 3.23 25.77
N ALA A 83 -0.62 2.12 26.30
CA ALA A 83 0.07 1.37 27.36
C ALA A 83 1.29 0.65 26.79
N LYS A 84 2.48 0.88 27.36
CA LYS A 84 3.72 0.25 26.92
C LYS A 84 3.70 -1.27 27.18
N LEU A 85 4.11 -2.04 26.18
CA LEU A 85 4.25 -3.50 26.25
C LEU A 85 5.71 -3.86 26.51
N LEU A 86 5.92 -4.84 27.39
CA LEU A 86 7.25 -5.22 27.91
C LEU A 86 8.05 -6.11 26.95
N SER A 87 7.42 -6.70 25.94
CA SER A 87 8.06 -7.65 25.02
C SER A 87 7.66 -7.41 23.56
N SER A 88 8.58 -7.73 22.64
CA SER A 88 8.26 -7.83 21.22
C SER A 88 7.30 -8.99 21.02
N VAL A 89 6.10 -8.71 20.52
CA VAL A 89 5.09 -9.74 20.27
C VAL A 89 5.52 -10.70 19.14
N ARG A 90 6.52 -10.30 18.36
CA ARG A 90 7.35 -11.05 17.40
C ARG A 90 8.38 -10.05 16.88
N ASP A 91 9.57 -10.49 16.48
CA ASP A 91 10.44 -9.60 15.72
C ASP A 91 9.67 -9.12 14.47
N PRO A 92 9.56 -7.81 14.25
CA PRO A 92 8.97 -7.31 13.03
C PRO A 92 9.81 -7.84 11.86
N GLU A 93 9.16 -8.55 10.94
CA GLU A 93 9.79 -9.07 9.71
C GLU A 93 10.62 -7.96 9.06
N GLU A 94 11.75 -8.29 8.44
CA GLU A 94 12.79 -7.36 7.94
C GLU A 94 12.27 -6.14 7.16
N LEU A 95 11.07 -6.24 6.57
CA LEU A 95 10.36 -5.22 5.80
C LEU A 95 9.58 -4.19 6.63
N HIS A 96 9.69 -4.19 7.95
CA HIS A 96 8.93 -3.32 8.84
C HIS A 96 9.82 -2.28 9.56
N GLN A 97 9.31 -1.06 9.75
CA GLN A 97 10.00 -0.01 10.50
C GLN A 97 9.09 0.86 11.36
N TRP A 98 9.67 1.45 12.40
CA TRP A 98 9.04 2.50 13.19
C TRP A 98 9.21 3.84 12.50
N LEU A 99 8.21 4.71 12.66
CA LEU A 99 8.32 6.11 12.27
C LEU A 99 8.28 6.98 13.51
N GLU A 100 9.45 7.47 13.90
CA GLU A 100 9.53 8.51 14.91
C GLU A 100 9.02 9.82 14.29
N VAL A 101 8.25 10.58 15.06
CA VAL A 101 7.73 11.90 14.69
C VAL A 101 8.82 12.83 14.18
N GLU A 102 10.01 12.75 14.78
CA GLU A 102 11.17 13.59 14.49
C GLU A 102 11.89 13.21 13.18
N GLN A 103 11.56 12.05 12.58
CA GLN A 103 12.11 11.66 11.28
C GLN A 103 11.53 12.50 10.13
N PHE A 104 10.43 13.23 10.35
CA PHE A 104 9.80 14.06 9.35
C PHE A 104 9.72 15.52 9.80
N SER A 105 9.86 16.41 8.81
CA SER A 105 9.34 17.77 8.93
C SER A 105 7.84 17.71 8.70
N LYS A 106 7.06 18.17 9.68
CA LYS A 106 5.60 18.14 9.60
C LYS A 106 5.06 19.52 9.28
N SER A 107 4.36 19.65 8.16
CA SER A 107 3.72 20.92 7.78
C SER A 107 2.27 21.03 8.26
N LEU A 108 1.63 19.91 8.62
CA LEU A 108 0.23 19.88 9.08
C LEU A 108 0.14 19.61 10.59
N ARG A 109 -0.63 20.46 11.30
CA ARG A 109 -0.86 20.33 12.75
C ARG A 109 -1.50 18.99 13.14
N GLN A 110 -2.31 18.42 12.25
CA GLN A 110 -2.99 17.13 12.46
C GLN A 110 -2.03 15.96 12.72
N TRP A 111 -0.75 16.08 12.37
CA TRP A 111 0.26 15.06 12.66
C TRP A 111 0.90 15.20 14.05
N HIS A 112 0.53 16.22 14.83
CA HIS A 112 0.96 16.39 16.23
C HIS A 112 -0.12 15.97 17.23
N GLU A 113 -1.30 15.60 16.74
CA GLU A 113 -2.44 15.22 17.57
C GLU A 113 -2.26 13.82 18.20
N LYS A 114 -2.88 13.60 19.35
CA LYS A 114 -2.77 12.34 20.10
C LYS A 114 -3.55 11.18 19.45
N ASP A 115 -4.40 11.49 18.47
CA ASP A 115 -5.19 10.53 17.70
C ASP A 115 -4.31 9.68 16.76
N VAL A 116 -3.12 10.16 16.37
CA VAL A 116 -2.17 9.47 15.47
C VAL A 116 -0.80 9.17 16.09
N ASN A 117 -0.49 9.74 17.25
CA ASN A 117 0.81 9.59 17.91
C ASN A 117 0.75 8.88 19.27
N ILE A 118 1.87 8.24 19.66
CA ILE A 118 2.13 7.70 21.01
C ILE A 118 3.60 8.00 21.35
N GLU A 119 3.88 8.70 22.45
CA GLU A 119 5.27 8.98 22.94
C GLU A 119 6.26 9.55 21.89
N GLY A 120 5.76 10.22 20.85
CA GLY A 120 6.59 10.74 19.75
C GLY A 120 6.80 9.76 18.60
N ASP A 121 6.03 8.67 18.53
CA ASP A 121 5.96 7.75 17.39
C ASP A 121 4.66 7.99 16.62
N LEU A 122 4.74 8.01 15.29
CA LEU A 122 3.57 8.03 14.41
C LEU A 122 3.07 6.59 14.23
N VAL A 123 1.92 6.26 14.79
CA VAL A 123 1.47 4.87 14.95
C VAL A 123 0.48 4.47 13.83
N PRO A 124 0.79 3.44 13.01
CA PRO A 124 -0.07 2.99 11.91
C PRO A 124 -1.51 2.66 12.32
N ALA A 125 -1.73 1.87 13.39
CA ALA A 125 -3.08 1.51 13.85
C ALA A 125 -3.93 2.73 14.15
N LYS A 126 -3.33 3.74 14.78
CA LYS A 126 -4.00 4.98 15.11
C LYS A 126 -4.38 5.79 13.87
N VAL A 127 -3.48 5.89 12.90
CA VAL A 127 -3.78 6.48 11.58
C VAL A 127 -4.92 5.73 10.90
N LEU A 128 -4.91 4.39 10.95
CA LEU A 128 -5.94 3.54 10.35
C LEU A 128 -7.31 3.70 11.02
N ILE A 129 -7.38 3.88 12.34
CA ILE A 129 -8.64 4.14 13.06
C ILE A 129 -9.27 5.42 12.54
N VAL A 130 -8.51 6.53 12.50
CA VAL A 130 -9.05 7.79 12.00
C VAL A 130 -9.43 7.68 10.52
N PHE A 131 -8.61 6.99 9.73
CA PHE A 131 -8.88 6.79 8.32
C PHE A 131 -10.16 5.95 8.09
N ARG A 132 -10.40 4.90 8.89
CA ARG A 132 -11.63 4.10 8.84
C ARG A 132 -12.87 4.95 9.08
N GLU A 133 -12.86 5.76 10.15
CA GLU A 133 -14.00 6.65 10.45
C GLU A 133 -14.27 7.63 9.30
N LEU A 134 -13.22 8.16 8.67
CA LEU A 134 -13.34 9.05 7.52
C LEU A 134 -13.92 8.31 6.30
N VAL A 135 -13.50 7.07 6.05
CA VAL A 135 -14.05 6.22 4.98
C VAL A 135 -15.55 5.98 5.21
N GLU A 136 -15.94 5.53 6.40
CA GLU A 136 -17.36 5.27 6.75
C GLU A 136 -18.23 6.53 6.57
N LYS A 137 -17.78 7.66 7.12
CA LYS A 137 -18.48 8.94 6.97
C LYS A 137 -18.55 9.39 5.52
N SER A 138 -17.53 9.11 4.71
CA SER A 138 -17.46 9.54 3.31
C SER A 138 -18.28 8.66 2.37
N ILE A 139 -18.42 7.37 2.65
CA ILE A 139 -19.35 6.48 1.92
C ILE A 139 -20.78 7.04 2.01
N ILE A 140 -21.19 7.47 3.21
CA ILE A 140 -22.52 8.07 3.43
C ILE A 140 -22.63 9.41 2.69
N SER A 141 -21.68 10.33 2.89
CA SER A 141 -21.71 11.66 2.25
C SER A 141 -21.71 11.61 0.72
N CYS A 142 -21.02 10.62 0.13
CA CYS A 142 -20.97 10.42 -1.32
C CYS A 142 -22.15 9.63 -1.90
N ASN A 143 -23.12 9.20 -1.09
CA ASN A 143 -24.21 8.30 -1.48
C ASN A 143 -23.71 6.98 -2.10
N LEU A 144 -22.61 6.44 -1.58
CA LEU A 144 -21.98 5.21 -2.09
C LEU A 144 -22.40 3.96 -1.33
N SER A 145 -23.30 4.04 -0.35
CA SER A 145 -23.70 2.90 0.50
C SER A 145 -24.30 1.70 -0.25
N SER A 146 -24.82 1.90 -1.47
CA SER A 146 -25.30 0.80 -2.32
C SER A 146 -24.19 0.12 -3.13
N LYS A 147 -23.01 0.73 -3.22
CA LYS A 147 -21.87 0.26 -4.01
C LYS A 147 -20.65 -0.10 -3.17
N VAL A 148 -20.50 0.49 -2.00
CA VAL A 148 -19.32 0.33 -1.15
C VAL A 148 -19.75 -0.02 0.26
N THR A 149 -19.26 -1.15 0.75
CA THR A 149 -19.50 -1.62 2.12
C THR A 149 -18.18 -1.79 2.84
N VAL A 150 -18.04 -1.24 4.05
CA VAL A 150 -16.85 -1.45 4.86
C VAL A 150 -16.87 -2.87 5.43
N LEU A 151 -15.78 -3.61 5.25
CA LEU A 151 -15.64 -4.96 5.73
C LEU A 151 -15.08 -4.95 7.17
N GLU A 152 -15.72 -5.72 8.04
CA GLU A 152 -15.19 -5.96 9.38
C GLU A 152 -13.93 -6.83 9.31
N SER A 153 -12.93 -6.47 10.09
CA SER A 153 -11.66 -7.18 10.17
C SER A 153 -11.14 -7.17 11.60
N PHE A 154 -10.60 -8.30 12.05
CA PHE A 154 -9.87 -8.38 13.32
C PHE A 154 -8.56 -7.55 13.30
N SER A 155 -8.11 -7.13 12.12
CA SER A 155 -6.96 -6.24 11.93
C SER A 155 -7.39 -4.79 11.72
N SER A 156 -6.49 -3.84 12.03
CA SER A 156 -6.71 -2.40 11.84
C SER A 156 -6.78 -1.98 10.37
N LEU A 157 -6.51 -2.87 9.41
CA LEU A 157 -6.55 -2.61 7.97
C LEU A 157 -7.94 -2.16 7.51
N VAL A 158 -8.02 -1.09 6.71
CA VAL A 158 -9.29 -0.61 6.15
C VAL A 158 -9.57 -1.34 4.85
N ARG A 159 -10.63 -2.16 4.85
CA ARG A 159 -11.06 -2.94 3.68
C ARG A 159 -12.50 -2.61 3.34
N VAL A 160 -12.78 -2.48 2.05
CA VAL A 160 -14.12 -2.23 1.54
C VAL A 160 -14.45 -3.23 0.44
N ALA A 161 -15.69 -3.70 0.41
CA ALA A 161 -16.24 -4.39 -0.73
C ALA A 161 -16.82 -3.34 -1.69
N VAL A 162 -16.43 -3.40 -2.96
CA VAL A 162 -16.91 -2.52 -4.02
C VAL A 162 -17.69 -3.34 -5.03
N GLU A 163 -18.95 -2.99 -5.26
CA GLU A 163 -19.78 -3.56 -6.30
C GLU A 163 -19.37 -2.98 -7.67
N THR A 164 -18.89 -3.86 -8.54
CA THR A 164 -18.65 -3.56 -9.96
C THR A 164 -19.75 -4.15 -10.82
N SER A 165 -19.78 -3.82 -12.11
CA SER A 165 -20.77 -4.35 -13.05
C SER A 165 -20.71 -5.87 -13.23
N GLU A 166 -19.56 -6.50 -12.97
CA GLU A 166 -19.35 -7.93 -13.19
C GLU A 166 -19.36 -8.73 -11.86
N SER A 167 -18.85 -8.15 -10.78
CA SER A 167 -18.73 -8.81 -9.48
C SER A 167 -18.41 -7.85 -8.34
N GLN A 168 -18.61 -8.30 -7.10
CA GLN A 168 -18.05 -7.64 -5.94
C GLN A 168 -16.54 -7.88 -5.84
N VAL A 169 -15.77 -6.83 -5.58
CA VAL A 169 -14.31 -6.91 -5.36
C VAL A 169 -13.92 -6.33 -4.00
N GLU A 170 -12.96 -6.96 -3.34
CA GLU A 170 -12.38 -6.48 -2.08
C GLU A 170 -11.25 -5.49 -2.37
N VAL A 171 -11.29 -4.33 -1.73
CA VAL A 171 -10.31 -3.26 -1.89
C VAL A 171 -9.71 -2.92 -0.54
N GLU A 172 -8.40 -3.07 -0.41
CA GLU A 172 -7.63 -2.62 0.74
C GLU A 172 -7.22 -1.16 0.53
N LEU A 173 -7.72 -0.26 1.38
CA LEU A 173 -7.36 1.15 1.37
C LEU A 173 -6.24 1.39 2.40
N VAL A 174 -5.05 1.76 1.92
CA VAL A 174 -3.85 1.78 2.74
C VAL A 174 -3.22 3.17 2.73
N PRO A 175 -3.26 3.92 3.85
CA PRO A 175 -2.51 5.16 3.99
C PRO A 175 -1.01 4.94 3.77
N ALA A 176 -0.40 5.77 2.94
CA ALA A 176 0.98 5.64 2.52
C ALA A 176 1.76 6.95 2.72
N VAL A 177 2.91 6.88 3.40
CA VAL A 177 3.88 7.97 3.41
C VAL A 177 4.83 7.77 2.24
N GLU A 178 4.82 8.69 1.30
CA GLU A 178 5.72 8.64 0.14
C GLU A 178 7.07 9.25 0.50
N ILE A 179 8.15 8.50 0.29
CA ILE A 179 9.52 8.94 0.55
C ILE A 179 10.26 8.99 -0.80
N PRO A 180 10.21 10.13 -1.50
CA PRO A 180 10.87 10.28 -2.78
C PRO A 180 12.38 10.43 -2.60
N THR A 181 13.17 10.13 -3.63
CA THR A 181 14.61 10.46 -3.74
C THR A 181 15.54 9.84 -2.69
N CYS A 182 15.06 8.96 -1.82
CA CYS A 182 15.84 8.30 -0.79
C CYS A 182 15.62 6.78 -0.86
N TRP A 183 16.68 5.99 -0.82
CA TRP A 183 16.60 4.54 -0.74
C TRP A 183 16.96 4.09 0.68
N PRO A 184 16.19 3.17 1.29
CA PRO A 184 16.40 2.81 2.70
C PRO A 184 17.69 2.00 2.85
N LYS A 185 18.50 2.32 3.87
CA LYS A 185 19.80 1.64 4.10
C LYS A 185 19.67 0.14 4.34
N LYS A 186 18.54 -0.29 4.90
CA LYS A 186 18.23 -1.70 5.17
C LYS A 186 17.98 -2.52 3.90
N ALA A 187 17.51 -1.90 2.82
CA ALA A 187 17.20 -2.60 1.58
C ALA A 187 18.43 -2.61 0.65
N GLN A 188 19.38 -3.51 0.89
CA GLN A 188 20.53 -3.60 0.01
C GLN A 188 20.13 -4.17 -1.36
N TRP A 189 20.70 -3.60 -2.43
CA TRP A 189 20.50 -4.18 -3.76
C TRP A 189 21.23 -5.52 -3.84
N PRO A 190 20.61 -6.61 -4.32
CA PRO A 190 21.26 -7.92 -4.38
C PRO A 190 22.54 -7.86 -5.20
N HIS A 191 23.63 -8.45 -4.68
CA HIS A 191 24.92 -8.53 -5.38
C HIS A 191 24.93 -9.52 -6.56
N CYS A 192 23.84 -10.28 -6.73
CA CYS A 192 23.84 -11.57 -7.41
C CYS A 192 23.73 -11.51 -8.94
N LEU A 193 23.34 -10.36 -9.50
CA LEU A 193 23.00 -10.26 -10.93
C LEU A 193 24.02 -9.33 -11.60
N LYS A 194 25.12 -9.91 -12.08
CA LYS A 194 26.23 -9.13 -12.67
C LYS A 194 25.76 -8.22 -13.81
N HIS A 195 24.64 -8.53 -14.50
CA HIS A 195 24.23 -7.85 -15.74
C HIS A 195 22.74 -7.46 -15.80
N TRP A 196 21.95 -7.66 -14.73
CA TRP A 196 20.54 -7.27 -14.74
C TRP A 196 20.05 -6.76 -13.37
N PRO A 197 19.34 -5.63 -13.31
CA PRO A 197 19.17 -4.65 -14.39
C PRO A 197 20.48 -3.85 -14.60
N SER A 198 20.55 -3.02 -15.65
CA SER A 198 21.72 -2.15 -15.87
C SER A 198 21.94 -1.22 -14.67
N GLN A 199 23.19 -0.78 -14.46
CA GLN A 199 23.50 0.15 -13.37
C GLN A 199 22.69 1.45 -13.46
N GLU A 200 22.44 1.93 -14.68
CA GLU A 200 21.57 3.10 -14.95
C GLU A 200 20.14 2.84 -14.46
N LYS A 201 19.58 1.66 -14.74
CA LYS A 201 18.24 1.27 -14.28
C LYS A 201 18.20 1.12 -12.76
N VAL A 202 19.26 0.58 -12.13
CA VAL A 202 19.37 0.55 -10.64
C VAL A 202 19.37 1.96 -10.06
N GLN A 203 20.14 2.90 -10.64
CA GLN A 203 20.20 4.28 -10.16
C GLN A 203 18.85 4.99 -10.34
N CYS A 204 18.20 4.80 -11.49
CA CYS A 204 16.84 5.29 -11.75
C CYS A 204 15.84 4.76 -10.72
N ILE A 205 15.86 3.46 -10.42
CA ILE A 205 14.99 2.87 -9.41
C ILE A 205 15.24 3.48 -8.03
N LYS A 206 16.51 3.61 -7.64
CA LYS A 206 16.87 4.18 -6.33
C LYS A 206 16.47 5.65 -6.19
N SER A 207 16.43 6.41 -7.28
CA SER A 207 16.00 7.82 -7.25
C SER A 207 14.49 8.00 -7.08
N LEU A 208 13.67 6.97 -7.35
CA LEU A 208 12.23 6.99 -7.07
C LEU A 208 11.91 6.90 -5.56
N GLY A 209 12.86 6.40 -4.77
CA GLY A 209 12.70 6.12 -3.36
C GLY A 209 11.71 4.98 -3.05
N PHE A 210 10.99 5.09 -1.93
CA PHE A 210 10.11 4.03 -1.41
C PHE A 210 8.90 4.63 -0.70
N ASP A 211 7.95 3.77 -0.33
CA ASP A 211 6.77 4.17 0.43
C ASP A 211 6.69 3.39 1.75
N LEU A 212 5.98 3.98 2.70
CA LEU A 212 5.68 3.36 3.98
C LEU A 212 4.19 3.21 4.17
N LEU A 213 3.76 1.97 4.31
CA LEU A 213 2.35 1.61 4.35
C LEU A 213 1.88 1.37 5.78
N ALA A 214 0.74 1.96 6.12
CA ALA A 214 0.02 1.64 7.34
C ALA A 214 -0.76 0.33 7.12
N ARG A 215 -0.10 -0.83 7.29
CA ARG A 215 -0.74 -2.16 7.14
C ARG A 215 -0.67 -3.06 8.37
N SER A 216 0.10 -2.66 9.37
CA SER A 216 0.19 -3.37 10.64
C SER A 216 -0.29 -2.48 11.78
N ASN A 217 -0.33 -3.03 13.00
CA ASN A 217 -0.77 -2.23 14.15
C ASN A 217 0.29 -1.20 14.60
N TYR A 218 1.57 -1.53 14.43
CA TYR A 218 2.68 -0.78 15.07
C TYR A 218 3.79 -0.38 14.11
N HIS A 219 3.99 -1.16 13.05
CA HIS A 219 5.08 -0.96 12.13
C HIS A 219 4.57 -0.49 10.77
N TRP A 220 5.28 0.47 10.21
CA TRP A 220 5.12 0.85 8.83
C TRP A 220 5.82 -0.19 7.96
N GLN A 221 5.11 -0.71 6.96
CA GLN A 221 5.66 -1.70 6.04
C GLN A 221 6.37 -0.97 4.88
N LEU A 222 7.60 -1.35 4.58
CA LEU A 222 8.32 -0.90 3.39
C LEU A 222 7.59 -1.37 2.13
N CYS A 223 7.41 -0.46 1.18
CA CYS A 223 6.80 -0.73 -0.10
C CYS A 223 7.69 -0.17 -1.22
N PHE A 224 7.99 -1.04 -2.19
CA PHE A 224 8.81 -0.73 -3.35
C PHE A 224 8.00 -0.83 -4.65
N SER A 225 6.67 -0.66 -4.60
CA SER A 225 5.80 -0.89 -5.78
C SER A 225 6.19 -0.06 -7.00
N ARG A 226 6.67 1.19 -6.81
CA ARG A 226 7.22 2.00 -7.91
C ARG A 226 8.45 1.35 -8.55
N ALA A 227 9.38 0.87 -7.72
CA ALA A 227 10.60 0.18 -8.17
C ALA A 227 10.28 -1.16 -8.86
N GLU A 228 9.40 -1.95 -8.26
CA GLU A 228 8.91 -3.22 -8.81
C GLU A 228 8.31 -3.01 -10.21
N ARG A 229 7.49 -1.97 -10.39
CA ARG A 229 6.92 -1.64 -11.70
C ARG A 229 7.99 -1.36 -12.74
N ILE A 230 8.96 -0.48 -12.45
CA ILE A 230 10.04 -0.17 -13.40
C ILE A 230 10.90 -1.39 -13.72
N LEU A 231 11.10 -2.31 -12.77
CA LEU A 231 11.79 -3.58 -13.03
C LEU A 231 11.00 -4.48 -14.00
N MET A 232 9.68 -4.52 -13.85
CA MET A 232 8.78 -5.31 -14.68
C MET A 232 8.53 -4.68 -16.06
N GLU A 233 8.65 -3.35 -16.17
CA GLU A 233 8.62 -2.64 -17.44
C GLU A 233 9.85 -2.99 -18.28
N GLY A 234 9.60 -3.39 -19.53
CA GLY A 234 10.65 -3.79 -20.47
C GLY A 234 11.31 -5.14 -20.17
N LEU A 235 10.73 -5.98 -19.29
CA LEU A 235 11.30 -7.27 -18.87
C LEU A 235 11.55 -8.25 -20.03
N ASP A 236 10.78 -8.10 -21.10
CA ASP A 236 10.81 -8.94 -22.32
C ASP A 236 11.31 -8.16 -23.55
N GLU A 237 11.96 -7.00 -23.37
CA GLU A 237 12.56 -6.23 -24.49
C GLU A 237 13.64 -7.00 -25.24
N ASP A 238 14.27 -7.97 -24.58
CA ASP A 238 15.22 -8.91 -25.19
C ASP A 238 14.54 -10.05 -25.98
N GLY A 239 13.23 -9.97 -26.20
CA GLY A 239 12.43 -11.01 -26.86
C GLY A 239 12.11 -12.19 -25.94
N GLY A 240 12.34 -12.05 -24.64
CA GLY A 240 11.99 -13.05 -23.63
C GLY A 240 10.48 -13.29 -23.49
N CYS A 241 10.14 -14.21 -22.58
CA CYS A 241 8.75 -14.51 -22.22
C CYS A 241 8.51 -14.50 -20.71
N ARG A 242 9.34 -13.79 -19.96
CA ARG A 242 9.32 -13.75 -18.49
C ARG A 242 7.98 -13.24 -17.98
N MET A 243 7.40 -12.20 -18.61
CA MET A 243 6.08 -11.71 -18.24
C MET A 243 4.98 -12.74 -18.52
N LYS A 244 5.10 -13.49 -19.62
CA LYS A 244 4.16 -14.57 -19.95
C LYS A 244 4.25 -15.70 -18.92
N CYS A 245 5.46 -16.14 -18.57
CA CYS A 245 5.69 -17.15 -17.54
C CYS A 245 5.13 -16.71 -16.18
N PHE A 246 5.39 -15.46 -15.78
CA PHE A 246 4.85 -14.89 -14.55
C PHE A 246 3.31 -14.88 -14.54
N ARG A 247 2.68 -14.47 -15.65
CA ARG A 247 1.20 -14.50 -15.79
C ARG A 247 0.63 -15.90 -15.70
N VAL A 248 1.26 -16.88 -16.33
CA VAL A 248 0.84 -18.30 -16.26
C VAL A 248 0.97 -18.84 -14.84
N LEU A 249 2.09 -18.56 -14.17
CA LEU A 249 2.33 -18.99 -12.78
C LEU A 249 1.30 -18.38 -11.82
N ARG A 250 1.02 -17.08 -11.98
CA ARG A 250 -0.02 -16.39 -11.20
C ARG A 250 -1.39 -17.01 -11.43
N GLN A 251 -1.73 -17.33 -12.68
CA GLN A 251 -3.00 -17.98 -12.99
C GLN A 251 -3.09 -19.39 -12.38
N MET A 252 -2.02 -20.19 -12.48
CA MET A 252 -1.97 -21.52 -11.85
C MET A 252 -2.16 -21.42 -10.33
N LYS A 253 -1.58 -20.40 -9.69
CA LYS A 253 -1.77 -20.16 -8.27
C LYS A 253 -3.21 -19.80 -7.92
N GLU A 254 -3.87 -18.97 -8.73
CA GLU A 254 -5.26 -18.54 -8.50
C GLU A 254 -6.28 -19.64 -8.80
N ASP A 255 -6.09 -20.39 -9.88
CA ASP A 255 -7.06 -21.37 -10.38
C ASP A 255 -6.85 -22.78 -9.78
N VAL A 256 -5.62 -23.12 -9.36
CA VAL A 256 -5.26 -24.48 -8.91
C VAL A 256 -4.71 -24.52 -7.48
N TRP A 257 -3.63 -23.79 -7.18
CA TRP A 257 -2.93 -23.96 -5.89
C TRP A 257 -3.65 -23.35 -4.70
N CYS A 258 -4.30 -22.21 -4.90
CA CYS A 258 -4.97 -21.48 -3.84
C CYS A 258 -6.32 -20.96 -4.34
N ALA A 259 -7.18 -21.87 -4.81
CA ALA A 259 -8.56 -21.55 -5.16
C ALA A 259 -9.34 -21.15 -3.89
N GLY A 260 -9.37 -19.85 -3.56
CA GLY A 260 -10.07 -19.32 -2.39
C GLY A 260 -9.64 -17.90 -2.00
N ASN A 261 -10.38 -17.28 -1.09
CA ASN A 261 -10.27 -15.85 -0.77
C ASN A 261 -9.11 -15.51 0.21
N LYS A 262 -8.44 -16.50 0.80
CA LYS A 262 -7.32 -16.32 1.75
C LYS A 262 -6.16 -17.26 1.44
N PRO A 263 -5.41 -17.00 0.36
CA PRO A 263 -4.36 -17.88 -0.08
C PRO A 263 -3.13 -17.79 0.83
N VAL A 264 -2.55 -18.92 1.23
CA VAL A 264 -1.27 -18.97 1.98
C VAL A 264 -0.13 -18.40 1.12
N ILE A 265 -0.16 -18.70 -0.19
CA ILE A 265 0.79 -18.15 -1.18
C ILE A 265 0.13 -16.97 -1.88
N THR A 266 0.65 -15.77 -1.69
CA THR A 266 0.19 -14.55 -2.39
C THR A 266 0.92 -14.37 -3.72
N ALA A 267 0.38 -13.51 -4.61
CA ALA A 267 1.07 -13.15 -5.85
C ALA A 267 2.45 -12.51 -5.60
N TYR A 268 2.65 -11.91 -4.42
CA TYR A 268 3.93 -11.36 -3.99
C TYR A 268 5.01 -12.42 -3.77
N HIS A 269 4.66 -13.65 -3.38
CA HIS A 269 5.62 -14.75 -3.25
C HIS A 269 6.07 -15.30 -4.62
N LEU A 270 5.30 -15.06 -5.68
CA LEU A 270 5.59 -15.55 -7.03
C LEU A 270 6.42 -14.55 -7.85
N GLN A 271 6.50 -13.30 -7.38
CA GLN A 271 7.20 -12.19 -8.01
C GLN A 271 8.66 -12.18 -7.57
#